data_AF-A0A415RJ82-F1
#
_entry.id   AF-A0A415RJ82-F1
#
_cell.length_a   1.000
_cell.length_b   1.000
_cell.length_c   1.000
_cell.angle_alpha   90.00
_cell.angle_beta   90.00
_cell.angle_gamma   90.00
#
_symmetry.space_group_name_H-M   'P 1'
#
loop_
_entity.id
_entity.type
_entity.pdbx_description
1 polymer ?
#
loop_
_entity_poly.entity_id
_entity_poly.type
_entity_poly.pdbx_seq_one_letter_code
_entity_poly.pdbx_strand_id
1 'polypeptide(L)' 'MEILYQVALMSITHDGDATPTQYAIFDNHEDALKCANGLLEEKESYSSDYNAIYIRKIIGDKISYLESWHI' A
#
# COMPACT_ATOMS: atom_id res chain seq x y z
N MET A 1 -0.65 -22.75 4.53
CA MET A 1 -1.37 -21.47 4.69
C MET A 1 -0.64 -20.48 3.81
N GLU A 2 -1.31 -19.94 2.79
CA GLU A 2 -0.70 -19.01 1.83
C GLU A 2 -0.46 -17.65 2.49
N ILE A 3 0.69 -17.03 2.21
CA ILE A 3 1.05 -15.70 2.67
C ILE A 3 1.13 -14.82 1.42
N LEU A 4 0.36 -13.74 1.40
CA LEU A 4 0.36 -12.77 0.31
C LEU A 4 0.77 -11.39 0.83
N TYR A 5 1.28 -10.57 -0.06
CA TYR A 5 1.69 -9.19 0.22
C TYR A 5 0.90 -8.25 -0.68
N GLN A 6 0.32 -7.21 -0.10
CA GLN A 6 -0.49 -6.24 -0.81
C GLN A 6 0.18 -4.87 -0.74
N VAL A 7 0.43 -4.28 -1.90
CA VAL A 7 0.74 -2.84 -2.00
C VAL A 7 -0.57 -2.11 -2.20
N ALA A 8 -0.85 -1.11 -1.40
CA ALA A 8 -2.08 -0.34 -1.48
C ALA A 8 -1.80 1.15 -1.46
N LEU A 9 -2.27 1.85 -2.48
CA LEU A 9 -2.40 3.30 -2.47
C LEU A 9 -3.66 3.64 -1.70
N MET A 10 -3.50 4.37 -0.61
CA MET A 10 -4.56 4.76 0.30
C MET A 10 -4.78 6.26 0.15
N SER A 11 -6.03 6.67 -0.05
CA SER A 11 -6.44 8.05 0.17
C SER A 11 -6.82 8.20 1.64
N ILE A 12 -6.19 9.14 2.32
CA ILE A 12 -6.40 9.44 3.73
C ILE A 12 -7.27 10.69 3.82
N THR A 13 -8.43 10.58 4.45
CA THR A 13 -9.29 11.74 4.72
C THR A 13 -8.68 12.61 5.83
N HIS A 14 -9.11 13.86 5.96
CA HIS A 14 -8.68 14.74 7.07
C HIS A 14 -9.05 14.19 8.45
N ASP A 15 -10.06 13.32 8.51
CA ASP A 15 -10.50 12.64 9.74
C ASP A 15 -9.63 11.41 10.07
N GLY A 16 -8.63 11.11 9.23
CA GLY A 16 -7.70 10.01 9.41
C GLY A 16 -8.17 8.67 8.84
N ASP A 17 -9.30 8.64 8.12
CA ASP A 17 -9.78 7.42 7.48
C ASP A 17 -8.96 7.11 6.24
N ALA A 18 -8.29 5.96 6.23
CA ALA A 18 -7.52 5.49 5.10
C ALA A 18 -8.36 4.51 4.26
N THR A 19 -8.69 4.89 3.03
CA THR A 19 -9.41 4.03 2.08
C THR A 19 -8.50 3.63 0.92
N PRO A 20 -8.36 2.33 0.58
CA PRO A 20 -7.58 1.91 -0.57
C PRO A 20 -8.24 2.40 -1.86
N THR A 21 -7.53 3.22 -2.64
CA THR A 21 -7.97 3.64 -3.98
C THR A 21 -7.50 2.67 -5.06
N GLN A 22 -6.31 2.09 -4.87
CA GLN A 22 -5.72 1.08 -5.75
C GLN A 22 -4.92 0.07 -4.93
N TYR A 23 -4.85 -1.18 -5.38
CA TYR A 23 -3.97 -2.16 -4.77
C TYR A 23 -3.50 -3.23 -5.76
N ALA A 24 -2.36 -3.83 -5.45
CA ALA A 24 -1.80 -5.00 -6.13
C ALA A 24 -1.39 -6.07 -5.10
N ILE A 25 -1.49 -7.34 -5.48
CA ILE A 25 -1.17 -8.51 -4.64
C ILE A 25 0.05 -9.23 -5.22
N PHE A 26 0.94 -9.68 -4.34
CA PHE A 26 2.21 -10.32 -4.65
C PHE A 26 2.41 -11.55 -3.76
N ASP A 27 3.10 -12.56 -4.30
CA ASP A 27 3.40 -13.80 -3.57
C ASP A 27 4.57 -13.63 -2.59
N ASN A 28 5.35 -12.55 -2.73
CA ASN A 28 6.51 -12.28 -1.89
C ASN A 28 6.66 -10.80 -1.55
N HIS A 29 7.40 -10.53 -0.47
CA HIS A 29 7.60 -9.18 0.05
C HIS A 29 8.50 -8.33 -0.85
N GLU A 30 9.46 -8.94 -1.53
CA GLU A 30 10.45 -8.23 -2.34
C GLU A 30 9.81 -7.56 -3.56
N ASP A 31 8.88 -8.26 -4.23
CA ASP A 31 8.17 -7.71 -5.38
C ASP A 31 7.14 -6.66 -4.95
N ALA A 32 6.52 -6.83 -3.79
CA ALA A 32 5.70 -5.79 -3.18
C ALA A 32 6.53 -4.52 -2.88
N LEU A 33 7.75 -4.67 -2.37
CA LEU A 33 8.68 -3.55 -2.14
C LEU A 33 9.08 -2.87 -3.46
N LYS A 34 9.41 -3.63 -4.51
CA LYS A 34 9.72 -3.06 -5.84
C LYS A 34 8.55 -2.24 -6.38
N CYS A 35 7.32 -2.76 -6.26
CA CYS A 35 6.13 -2.04 -6.68
C CYS A 35 5.91 -0.76 -5.86
N ALA A 36 6.02 -0.84 -4.52
CA ALA A 36 5.89 0.33 -3.66
C ALA A 36 6.93 1.42 -3.99
N ASN A 37 8.18 1.04 -4.25
CA ASN A 37 9.23 1.98 -4.65
C ASN A 37 8.94 2.63 -6.01
N GLY A 38 8.45 1.88 -7.00
CA GLY A 38 8.02 2.47 -8.28
C GLY A 38 6.89 3.49 -8.10
N LEU A 39 5.90 3.17 -7.27
CA LEU A 39 4.81 4.11 -6.95
C LEU A 39 5.34 5.36 -6.22
N LEU A 40 6.35 5.23 -5.36
CA LEU A 40 6.99 6.36 -4.67
C LEU A 40 7.76 7.27 -5.62
N GLU A 41 8.36 6.73 -6.69
CA GLU A 41 9.01 7.53 -7.73
C GLU A 41 7.98 8.33 -8.54
N GLU A 42 6.79 7.77 -8.76
CA GLU A 42 5.67 8.42 -9.48
C GLU A 42 4.85 9.39 -8.61
N LYS A 43 5.30 9.70 -7.38
CA LYS A 43 4.52 10.42 -6.37
C LYS A 43 3.92 11.76 -6.81
N GLU A 44 4.58 12.46 -7.73
CA GLU A 44 4.11 13.75 -8.26
C GLU A 44 2.81 13.62 -9.08
N SER A 45 2.39 12.40 -9.43
CA SER A 45 1.17 12.13 -10.20
C SER A 45 -0.08 12.00 -9.31
N TYR A 46 0.05 11.86 -7.99
CA TYR A 46 -1.11 11.63 -7.11
C TYR A 46 -1.72 12.96 -6.64
N SER A 47 -2.86 13.31 -7.25
CA SER A 47 -3.53 14.62 -7.14
C SER A 47 -4.16 15.01 -5.79
N SER A 48 -3.84 14.34 -4.68
CA SER A 48 -4.45 14.68 -3.37
C SER A 48 -3.40 14.82 -2.26
N ASP A 49 -3.57 15.83 -1.41
CA ASP A 49 -2.64 16.23 -0.33
C ASP A 49 -2.42 15.18 0.77
N TYR A 50 -3.15 14.05 0.73
CA TYR A 50 -3.12 13.02 1.77
C TYR A 50 -3.20 11.62 1.16
N ASN A 51 -2.16 11.22 0.42
CA ASN A 51 -2.01 9.85 -0.03
C ASN A 51 -0.95 9.12 0.79
N ALA A 52 -1.08 7.80 0.86
CA ALA A 52 -0.04 6.96 1.43
C ALA A 52 0.02 5.61 0.73
N ILE A 53 1.22 5.06 0.61
CA ILE A 53 1.44 3.70 0.11
C ILE A 53 1.67 2.80 1.31
N TYR A 54 0.95 1.68 1.37
CA TYR A 54 1.10 0.66 2.41
C TYR A 54 1.55 -0.66 1.81
N ILE A 55 2.43 -1.35 2.51
CA ILE A 55 2.64 -2.79 2.32
C ILE A 55 1.93 -3.53 3.46
N ARG A 56 1.04 -4.44 3.08
CA ARG A 56 0.22 -5.23 3.99
C ARG A 56 0.49 -6.72 3.79
N LYS A 57 0.64 -7.48 4.86
CA LYS A 57 0.73 -8.94 4.85
C LYS A 57 -0.64 -9.55 5.07
N ILE A 58 -1.03 -10.49 4.21
CA ILE A 58 -2.30 -11.20 4.26
C ILE A 58 -2.03 -12.66 4.57
N ILE A 59 -2.64 -13.18 5.64
CA ILE A 59 -2.57 -14.60 6.01
C ILE A 59 -3.99 -15.08 6.34
N GLY A 60 -4.61 -15.79 5.40
CA GLY A 60 -6.04 -16.12 5.50
C GLY A 60 -6.91 -14.85 5.44
N ASP A 61 -7.73 -14.63 6.47
CA ASP A 61 -8.59 -13.45 6.64
C ASP A 61 -7.91 -12.28 7.38
N LYS A 62 -6.67 -12.49 7.85
CA LYS A 62 -5.94 -11.50 8.66
C LYS A 62 -5.05 -10.63 7.80
N ILE A 63 -5.15 -9.33 8.01
CA ILE A 63 -4.29 -8.31 7.41
C ILE A 63 -3.41 -7.72 8.51
N SER A 64 -2.11 -7.59 8.25
CA SER A 64 -1.16 -6.89 9.11
C SER A 64 -0.38 -5.86 8.31
N TYR A 65 -0.13 -4.69 8.89
CA TYR A 65 0.62 -3.62 8.23
C TYR A 65 2.12 -3.84 8.45
N LEU A 66 2.90 -3.81 7.37
CA LEU A 66 4.36 -3.94 7.43
C LEU A 66 5.03 -2.57 7.35
N GLU A 67 4.70 -1.81 6.31
CA GLU A 67 5.38 -0.55 5.98
C GLU A 67 4.38 0.48 5.42
N SER A 68 4.69 1.77 5.58
CA SER A 68 3.87 2.87 5.07
C SER A 68 4.69 4.11 4.74
N TRP A 69 4.39 4.78 3.63
CA TRP A 69 4.96 6.07 3.25
C TRP A 69 3.86 7.06 2.90
N HIS A 70 3.98 8.29 3.38
CA HIS A 70 3.08 9.39 3.01
C HIS A 70 3.63 10.05 1.75
N ILE A 71 2.75 10.31 0.78
CA ILE A 71 3.08 10.91 -0.51
C ILE A 71 2.20 12.10 -0.82
#